data_AF-A0A9P1PBA3-F1
#
_entry.id   AF-A0A9P1PBA3-F1
#
_cell.length_a   1.000
_cell.length_b   1.000
_cell.length_c   1.000
_cell.angle_alpha   90.00
_cell.angle_beta   90.00
_cell.angle_gamma   90.00
#
_symmetry.space_group_name_H-M   'P 1'
#
loop_
_entity.id
_entity.type
_entity.pdbx_description
1 polymer ?
#
loop_
_entity_poly.entity_id
_entity_poly.type
_entity_poly.pdbx_seq_one_letter_code
_entity_poly.pdbx_strand_id
1 'polypeptide(L)'
;MKKIKILLCMILVGAIMVGCSSSKLDDEYNEDVLKKDAKNVISMLLGKDYKGLESKMSEAMMKEDAINLIKDAWEPIYSKIGKFKSEEKIAIVGNKGLATVVILDEFENGKCKFTISYNKDMKIEGFFMK
;
A
#
# COMPACT_ATOMS: atom_id res chain seq x y z
N MET A 1 -38.09 49.18 -5.97
CA MET A 1 -36.70 49.70 -5.82
C MET A 1 -36.29 49.46 -4.36
N LYS A 2 -35.19 48.84 -3.94
CA LYS A 2 -33.87 48.57 -4.51
C LYS A 2 -33.35 47.25 -3.90
N LYS A 3 -32.41 46.62 -4.62
CA LYS A 3 -31.87 45.27 -4.38
C LYS A 3 -31.05 45.21 -3.08
N ILE A 4 -31.39 44.30 -2.17
CA ILE A 4 -30.51 43.90 -1.06
C ILE A 4 -29.76 42.65 -1.50
N LYS A 5 -28.49 42.85 -1.84
CA LYS A 5 -27.56 41.79 -2.23
C LYS A 5 -27.17 41.02 -0.96
N ILE A 6 -27.52 39.74 -0.92
CA ILE A 6 -26.99 38.79 0.06
C ILE A 6 -25.49 38.65 -0.21
N LEU A 7 -24.66 39.29 0.64
CA LEU A 7 -23.23 39.00 0.71
C LEU A 7 -23.08 37.72 1.52
N LEU A 8 -22.83 36.62 0.81
CA LEU A 8 -22.45 35.33 1.38
C LEU A 8 -21.00 35.45 1.89
N CYS A 9 -20.82 35.76 3.17
CA CYS A 9 -19.52 35.73 3.83
C CYS A 9 -19.04 34.29 3.96
N MET A 10 -18.19 33.90 3.02
CA MET A 10 -17.33 32.72 3.05
C MET A 10 -16.36 32.85 4.23
N ILE A 11 -16.66 32.18 5.35
CA ILE A 11 -15.71 32.02 6.45
C ILE A 11 -15.05 30.66 6.27
N LEU A 12 -13.83 30.70 5.71
CA LEU A 12 -12.82 29.67 5.87
C LEU A 12 -12.58 29.47 7.37
N VAL A 13 -12.95 28.31 7.90
CA VAL A 13 -12.26 27.76 9.07
C VAL A 13 -11.48 26.57 8.54
N GLY A 14 -10.25 26.85 8.10
CA GLY A 14 -9.27 25.83 7.79
C GLY A 14 -9.01 25.01 9.05
N ALA A 15 -9.53 23.79 9.06
CA ALA A 15 -9.17 22.80 10.04
C ALA A 15 -7.69 22.44 9.82
N ILE A 16 -6.80 23.13 10.51
CA ILE A 16 -5.40 22.72 10.64
C ILE A 16 -5.38 21.57 11.64
N MET A 17 -5.82 20.39 11.21
CA MET A 17 -5.44 19.17 11.90
C MET A 17 -3.97 18.95 11.59
N VAL A 18 -3.13 19.28 12.57
CA VAL A 18 -1.77 18.77 12.69
C VAL A 18 -1.87 17.27 12.95
N GLY A 19 -2.07 16.51 11.87
CA GLY A 19 -1.96 15.06 11.88
C GLY A 19 -0.50 14.67 11.94
N CYS A 20 -0.15 13.78 12.88
CA CYS A 20 1.16 13.16 13.01
C CYS A 20 1.84 12.92 11.66
N SER A 21 3.12 13.26 11.62
CA SER A 21 4.11 13.12 10.56
C SER A 21 4.00 11.84 9.71
N SER A 22 3.01 11.75 8.84
CA SER A 22 3.13 11.02 7.58
C SER A 22 3.98 11.89 6.67
N SER A 23 5.26 11.53 6.51
CA SER A 23 6.12 12.17 5.51
C SER A 23 5.42 12.14 4.16
N LYS A 24 5.30 13.31 3.53
CA LYS A 24 4.66 13.48 2.21
C LYS A 24 5.30 12.47 1.24
N LEU A 25 4.47 11.79 0.45
CA LEU A 25 4.95 10.97 -0.67
C LEU A 25 5.78 11.88 -1.59
N ASP A 26 6.97 11.42 -1.98
CA ASP A 26 7.83 12.18 -2.89
C ASP A 26 7.10 12.36 -4.24
N ASP A 27 7.19 13.54 -4.84
CA ASP A 27 6.39 13.91 -6.02
C ASP A 27 6.78 13.07 -7.27
N GLU A 28 7.93 12.40 -7.22
CA GLU A 28 8.39 11.42 -8.22
C GLU A 28 7.55 10.13 -8.24
N TYR A 29 6.82 9.83 -7.16
CA TYR A 29 5.97 8.64 -7.09
C TYR A 29 4.58 8.92 -7.64
N ASN A 30 4.13 8.04 -8.52
CA ASN A 30 2.75 8.04 -9.00
C ASN A 30 1.89 7.10 -8.14
N GLU A 31 0.93 7.67 -7.41
CA GLU A 31 0.04 6.89 -6.54
C GLU A 31 -0.71 5.77 -7.28
N ASP A 32 -1.28 6.05 -8.45
CA ASP A 32 -2.08 5.05 -9.17
C ASP A 32 -1.22 3.89 -9.67
N VAL A 33 0.01 4.18 -10.10
CA VAL A 33 1.00 3.16 -10.46
C VAL A 33 1.36 2.32 -9.23
N LEU A 34 1.61 2.94 -8.08
CA LEU A 34 1.90 2.24 -6.82
C LEU A 34 0.74 1.34 -6.39
N LYS A 35 -0.51 1.85 -6.43
CA LYS A 35 -1.71 1.05 -6.08
C LYS A 35 -1.84 -0.15 -7.01
N LYS A 36 -1.71 0.07 -8.32
CA LYS A 36 -1.84 -1.00 -9.32
C LYS A 36 -0.76 -2.05 -9.16
N ASP A 37 0.48 -1.64 -8.97
CA ASP A 37 1.59 -2.57 -8.78
C ASP A 37 1.43 -3.37 -7.50
N ALA A 38 1.09 -2.73 -6.38
CA ALA A 38 0.89 -3.40 -5.09
C ALA A 38 -0.23 -4.46 -5.15
N LYS A 39 -1.35 -4.16 -5.82
CA LYS A 39 -2.41 -5.14 -6.06
C LYS A 39 -1.94 -6.32 -6.92
N ASN A 40 -1.13 -6.04 -7.94
CA ASN A 40 -0.56 -7.07 -8.80
C ASN A 40 0.43 -7.96 -8.03
N VAL A 41 1.25 -7.39 -7.15
CA VAL A 41 2.16 -8.10 -6.24
C VAL A 41 1.37 -9.05 -5.31
N ILE A 42 0.27 -8.57 -4.70
CA ILE A 42 -0.61 -9.44 -3.89
C ILE A 42 -1.22 -10.54 -4.76
N SER A 43 -1.71 -10.22 -5.96
CA SER A 43 -2.24 -11.21 -6.89
C SER A 43 -1.21 -12.28 -7.26
N MET A 44 0.06 -11.92 -7.44
CA MET A 44 1.16 -12.87 -7.67
C MET A 44 1.34 -13.79 -6.47
N LEU A 45 1.32 -13.25 -5.24
CA LEU A 45 1.40 -14.05 -4.01
C LEU A 45 0.22 -15.03 -3.90
N LEU A 46 -1.01 -14.56 -4.10
CA LEU A 46 -2.22 -15.40 -4.06
C LEU A 46 -2.20 -16.48 -5.16
N GLY A 47 -1.70 -16.12 -6.34
CA GLY A 47 -1.53 -17.03 -7.48
C GLY A 47 -0.30 -17.93 -7.40
N LYS A 48 0.52 -17.82 -6.35
CA LYS A 48 1.81 -18.52 -6.18
C LYS A 48 2.81 -18.24 -7.31
N ASP A 49 2.70 -17.10 -7.99
CA ASP A 49 3.68 -16.62 -8.97
C ASP A 49 4.89 -15.99 -8.27
N TYR A 50 5.67 -16.84 -7.59
CA TYR A 50 6.83 -16.41 -6.82
C TYR A 50 7.96 -15.87 -7.71
N LYS A 51 8.08 -16.38 -8.95
CA LYS A 51 9.07 -15.88 -9.90
C LYS A 51 8.72 -14.46 -10.38
N GLY A 52 7.46 -14.20 -10.66
CA GLY A 52 6.98 -12.86 -11.00
C GLY A 52 7.18 -11.90 -9.82
N LEU A 53 6.86 -12.33 -8.61
CA LEU A 53 7.06 -11.54 -7.40
C LEU A 53 8.54 -11.22 -7.13
N GLU A 54 9.44 -12.22 -7.24
CA GLU A 54 10.88 -12.06 -7.09
C GLU A 54 11.46 -11.07 -8.11
N SER A 55 10.99 -11.09 -9.37
CA SER A 55 11.47 -10.14 -10.41
C SER A 55 11.19 -8.66 -10.10
N LYS A 56 10.25 -8.40 -9.18
CA LYS A 56 9.89 -7.05 -8.71
C LYS A 56 10.69 -6.61 -7.50
N MET A 57 11.40 -7.52 -6.84
CA MET A 57 12.21 -7.21 -5.67
C MET A 57 13.49 -6.44 -6.03
N SER A 58 14.00 -5.68 -5.08
CA SER A 58 15.31 -5.07 -5.16
C SER A 58 16.40 -6.14 -5.10
N GLU A 59 17.60 -5.81 -5.58
CA GLU A 59 18.75 -6.70 -5.45
C GLU A 59 19.08 -7.04 -4.00
N ALA A 60 18.84 -6.11 -3.07
CA ALA A 60 19.05 -6.34 -1.65
C ALA A 60 18.11 -7.44 -1.13
N MET A 61 16.82 -7.34 -1.44
CA MET A 61 15.84 -8.38 -1.07
C MET A 61 16.16 -9.74 -1.69
N MET A 62 16.58 -9.77 -2.97
CA MET A 62 16.98 -11.03 -3.62
C MET A 62 18.21 -11.67 -2.97
N LYS A 63 19.21 -10.86 -2.56
CA LYS A 63 20.40 -11.35 -1.83
C LYS A 63 20.06 -11.94 -0.47
N GLU A 64 18.99 -11.44 0.16
CA GLU A 64 18.49 -11.95 1.44
C GLU A 64 17.50 -13.12 1.30
N ASP A 65 17.31 -13.63 0.07
CA ASP A 65 16.36 -14.72 -0.21
C ASP A 65 14.93 -14.41 0.27
N ALA A 66 14.53 -13.13 0.14
CA ALA A 66 13.29 -12.64 0.69
C ALA A 66 12.05 -13.36 0.12
N ILE A 67 12.12 -13.90 -1.10
CA ILE A 67 11.01 -14.66 -1.69
C ILE A 67 10.68 -15.93 -0.89
N ASN A 68 11.70 -16.65 -0.41
CA ASN A 68 11.50 -17.84 0.41
C ASN A 68 10.96 -17.46 1.79
N LEU A 69 11.46 -16.38 2.39
CA LEU A 69 10.91 -15.87 3.66
C LEU A 69 9.44 -15.46 3.54
N ILE A 70 9.05 -14.81 2.44
CA ILE A 70 7.66 -14.43 2.17
C ILE A 70 6.79 -15.68 2.00
N LYS A 71 7.26 -16.68 1.24
CA LYS A 71 6.53 -17.93 1.04
C LYS A 71 6.31 -18.66 2.37
N ASP A 72 7.37 -18.83 3.16
CA ASP A 72 7.32 -19.54 4.44
C ASP A 72 6.43 -18.82 5.47
N ALA A 73 6.38 -17.49 5.42
CA ALA A 73 5.47 -16.69 6.23
C ALA A 73 4.01 -16.74 5.72
N TRP A 74 3.80 -16.78 4.41
CA TRP A 74 2.47 -16.72 3.80
C TRP A 74 1.67 -18.00 3.98
N GLU A 75 2.27 -19.17 3.78
CA GLU A 75 1.59 -20.46 3.87
C GLU A 75 0.80 -20.67 5.19
N PRO A 76 1.38 -20.45 6.39
CA PRO A 76 0.66 -20.61 7.64
C PRO A 76 -0.40 -19.52 7.88
N ILE A 77 -0.23 -18.32 7.31
CA ILE A 77 -1.24 -17.25 7.36
C ILE A 77 -2.43 -17.66 6.50
N TYR A 78 -2.19 -17.99 5.23
CA TYR A 78 -3.22 -18.35 4.27
C TYR A 78 -4.03 -19.57 4.71
N SER A 79 -3.38 -20.59 5.26
CA SER A 79 -4.05 -21.78 5.81
C SER A 79 -5.06 -21.44 6.91
N LYS A 80 -4.82 -20.37 7.68
CA LYS A 80 -5.73 -19.89 8.74
C LYS A 80 -6.84 -19.01 8.21
N ILE A 81 -6.51 -18.05 7.33
CA ILE A 81 -7.46 -17.02 6.89
C ILE A 81 -8.30 -17.44 5.67
N GLY A 82 -7.90 -18.49 4.95
CA GLY A 82 -8.65 -19.05 3.82
C GLY A 82 -8.53 -18.21 2.55
N LYS A 83 -9.50 -18.35 1.63
CA LYS A 83 -9.46 -17.69 0.32
C LYS A 83 -9.72 -16.18 0.41
N PHE A 84 -9.14 -15.44 -0.53
CA PHE A 84 -9.42 -14.02 -0.71
C PHE A 84 -10.90 -13.78 -1.02
N LYS A 85 -11.47 -12.72 -0.43
CA LYS A 85 -12.84 -12.25 -0.67
C LYS A 85 -12.86 -10.89 -1.35
N SER A 86 -12.31 -9.87 -0.71
CA SER A 86 -12.41 -8.48 -1.17
C SER A 86 -11.27 -7.61 -0.65
N GLU A 87 -10.98 -6.51 -1.36
CA GLU A 87 -10.11 -5.44 -0.85
C GLU A 87 -10.94 -4.46 -0.03
N GLU A 88 -10.54 -4.17 1.20
CA GLU A 88 -11.27 -3.22 2.06
C GLU A 88 -10.68 -1.82 2.02
N LYS A 89 -9.35 -1.71 2.08
CA LYS A 89 -8.69 -0.42 2.22
C LYS A 89 -7.32 -0.43 1.58
N ILE A 90 -7.02 0.67 0.90
CA ILE A 90 -5.67 0.99 0.43
C ILE A 90 -5.23 2.34 0.97
N ALA A 91 -3.98 2.43 1.40
CA ALA A 91 -3.34 3.66 1.82
C ALA A 91 -1.92 3.73 1.25
N ILE A 92 -1.48 4.93 0.91
CA ILE A 92 -0.09 5.19 0.48
C ILE A 92 0.54 6.16 1.47
N VAL A 93 1.78 5.90 1.83
CA VAL A 93 2.55 6.71 2.77
C VAL A 93 3.99 6.83 2.27
N GLY A 94 4.56 8.03 2.33
CA GLY A 94 5.99 8.24 2.12
C GLY A 94 6.76 8.00 3.42
N ASN A 95 7.88 7.29 3.36
CA ASN A 95 8.76 7.08 4.51
C ASN A 95 10.23 7.06 4.08
N LYS A 96 11.02 8.04 4.53
CA LYS A 96 12.49 8.07 4.32
C LYS A 96 12.93 7.84 2.86
N GLY A 97 12.22 8.42 1.90
CA GLY A 97 12.53 8.27 0.47
C GLY A 97 12.00 6.99 -0.18
N LEU A 98 11.17 6.22 0.52
CA LEU A 98 10.42 5.10 -0.01
C LEU A 98 8.93 5.43 -0.09
N ALA A 99 8.23 4.82 -1.04
CA ALA A 99 6.79 4.80 -1.08
C ALA A 99 6.26 3.48 -0.50
N THR A 100 5.40 3.54 0.50
CA THR A 100 4.79 2.37 1.13
C THR A 100 3.31 2.31 0.82
N VAL A 101 2.87 1.20 0.22
CA VAL A 101 1.46 0.90 0.00
C VAL A 101 1.00 -0.10 1.06
N VAL A 102 -0.07 0.23 1.76
CA VAL A 102 -0.72 -0.63 2.75
C VAL A 102 -2.08 -1.03 2.21
N ILE A 103 -2.30 -2.33 2.05
CA ILE A 103 -3.56 -2.91 1.57
C ILE A 103 -4.12 -3.82 2.66
N LEU A 104 -5.37 -3.60 3.04
CA LEU A 104 -6.11 -4.48 3.93
C LEU A 104 -7.12 -5.27 3.09
N ASP A 105 -6.90 -6.57 3.03
CA ASP A 105 -7.74 -7.51 2.30
C ASP A 105 -8.53 -8.40 3.27
N GLU A 106 -9.78 -8.68 2.91
CA GLU A 106 -10.66 -9.61 3.58
C GLU A 106 -10.53 -11.01 2.95
N PHE A 107 -10.50 -12.02 3.82
CA PHE A 107 -10.46 -13.43 3.48
C PHE A 107 -11.60 -14.18 4.17
N GLU A 108 -11.73 -15.48 3.91
CA GLU A 108 -12.80 -16.32 4.47
C GLU A 108 -12.92 -16.24 5.99
N ASN A 109 -11.81 -16.35 6.69
CA ASN A 109 -11.74 -16.51 8.15
C ASN A 109 -10.94 -15.39 8.84
N GLY A 110 -10.64 -14.29 8.15
CA GLY A 110 -9.85 -13.21 8.71
C GLY A 110 -9.53 -12.12 7.70
N LYS A 111 -8.65 -11.22 8.09
CA LYS A 111 -8.10 -10.17 7.23
C LYS A 111 -6.59 -10.31 7.20
N CYS A 112 -5.97 -9.90 6.10
CA CYS A 112 -4.52 -9.76 6.03
C CYS A 112 -4.19 -8.34 5.59
N LYS A 113 -3.28 -7.71 6.32
CA LYS A 113 -2.71 -6.42 5.97
C LYS A 113 -1.37 -6.65 5.27
N PHE A 114 -1.32 -6.34 3.99
CA PHE A 114 -0.11 -6.28 3.20
C PHE A 114 0.51 -4.89 3.29
N THR A 115 1.83 -4.83 3.45
CA THR A 115 2.60 -3.58 3.45
C THR A 115 3.78 -3.76 2.52
N ILE A 116 3.79 -3.00 1.41
CA ILE A 116 4.74 -3.13 0.32
C ILE A 116 5.46 -1.80 0.18
N SER A 117 6.78 -1.79 0.34
CA SER A 117 7.61 -0.59 0.23
C SER A 117 8.42 -0.61 -1.06
N TYR A 118 8.47 0.53 -1.73
CA TYR A 118 9.10 0.73 -3.04
C TYR A 118 10.21 1.76 -2.95
N ASN A 119 11.35 1.45 -3.57
CA ASN A 119 12.38 2.45 -3.86
C ASN A 119 12.04 3.29 -5.09
N LYS A 120 12.93 4.22 -5.46
CA LYS A 120 12.76 5.14 -6.59
C LYS A 120 12.72 4.42 -7.94
N ASP A 121 13.32 3.24 -8.03
CA ASP A 121 13.34 2.40 -9.24
C ASP A 121 12.09 1.51 -9.38
N MET A 122 11.06 1.74 -8.56
CA MET A 122 9.84 0.91 -8.50
C MET A 122 10.14 -0.58 -8.19
N LYS A 123 11.23 -0.84 -7.47
CA LYS A 123 11.53 -2.16 -6.92
C LYS A 123 11.06 -2.25 -5.47
N ILE A 124 10.62 -3.45 -5.09
CA ILE A 124 10.18 -3.73 -3.72
C ILE A 124 11.42 -3.81 -2.83
N GLU A 125 11.48 -2.97 -1.81
CA GLU A 125 12.49 -2.96 -0.75
C GLU A 125 11.97 -3.54 0.57
N GLY A 126 10.66 -3.77 0.67
CA GLY A 126 10.07 -4.39 1.85
C GLY A 126 8.70 -4.96 1.57
N PHE A 127 8.44 -6.14 2.15
CA PHE A 127 7.16 -6.83 2.04
C PHE A 127 6.79 -7.43 3.39
N PHE A 128 5.67 -7.00 3.96
CA PHE A 128 5.19 -7.45 5.26
C PHE A 128 3.72 -7.87 5.20
N MET A 129 3.37 -8.89 5.99
CA MET A 129 2.02 -9.43 6.13
C MET A 129 1.67 -9.53 7.60
N LYS A 130 0.46 -9.14 7.99
CA LYS A 130 -0.04 -9.24 9.37
C LYS A 130 -1.52 -9.56 9.41
#